data_AF-A0A6C0LB55-F1
#
_entry.id   AF-A0A6C0LB55-F1
#
_cell.length_a   1.000
_cell.length_b   1.000
_cell.length_c   1.000
_cell.angle_alpha   90.00
_cell.angle_beta   90.00
_cell.angle_gamma   90.00
#
_symmetry.space_group_name_H-M   'P 1'
#
loop_
_entity.id
_entity.type
_entity.pdbx_description
1 polymer ?
#
loop_
_entity_poly.entity_id
_entity_poly.type
_entity_poly.pdbx_seq_one_letter_code
_entity_poly.pdbx_strand_id
1 'polypeptide(L)'
;MSNIVETFAIILTIIISTSIIVWVINKNRGLDVNYNNLIEINSSNISKNSASKAGNAGGAKPSDKCTTTCDALDPVSDPRYNMQQIIKQSILLEEHLTNKNKRCRDCITKHFLHIIGLAEEAEMLATNQIEKYPLIKESVVLYNELFKIWIKNKNLNNNNDDYILYCTDKLRNHRKQLIVLYFFNEKYMIKTDKSESHQG
;
A
#
# COMPACT_ATOMS: atom_id res chain seq x y z
N MET A 1 -15.36 -48.17 -23.84
CA MET A 1 -15.44 -48.10 -22.36
C MET A 1 -14.23 -47.38 -21.74
N SER A 2 -13.00 -47.47 -22.29
CA SER A 2 -11.80 -46.78 -21.74
C SER A 2 -11.91 -45.25 -21.66
N ASN A 3 -12.35 -44.58 -22.74
CA ASN A 3 -12.37 -43.12 -22.81
C ASN A 3 -13.31 -42.45 -21.78
N ILE A 4 -14.39 -43.13 -21.40
CA ILE A 4 -15.32 -42.64 -20.38
C ILE A 4 -14.67 -42.71 -19.00
N VAL A 5 -14.00 -43.82 -18.67
CA VAL A 5 -13.32 -44.02 -17.39
C VAL A 5 -12.16 -43.04 -17.22
N GLU A 6 -11.38 -42.80 -18.28
CA GLU A 6 -10.30 -41.81 -18.29
C GLU A 6 -10.82 -40.38 -18.09
N THR A 7 -11.93 -40.03 -18.73
CA THR A 7 -12.56 -38.71 -18.56
C THR A 7 -13.05 -38.51 -17.13
N PHE A 8 -13.67 -39.53 -16.53
CA PHE A 8 -14.10 -39.49 -15.13
C PHE A 8 -12.93 -39.37 -14.16
N ALA A 9 -11.81 -40.05 -14.44
CA ALA A 9 -10.61 -39.94 -13.62
C ALA A 9 -10.03 -38.51 -13.64
N ILE A 10 -9.97 -37.87 -14.81
CA ILE A 10 -9.49 -36.48 -14.94
C ILE A 10 -10.37 -35.51 -14.15
N ILE A 11 -11.69 -35.60 -14.31
CA ILE A 11 -12.65 -34.73 -13.62
C ILE A 11 -12.52 -34.89 -12.09
N LEU A 12 -12.41 -36.13 -11.60
CA LEU A 12 -12.28 -36.42 -10.18
C LEU A 12 -10.97 -35.83 -9.61
N THR A 13 -9.88 -35.84 -10.39
CA THR A 13 -8.59 -35.27 -10.00
C THR A 13 -8.64 -33.73 -9.86
N ILE A 14 -9.38 -33.07 -10.74
CA ILE A 14 -9.60 -31.61 -10.68
C ILE A 14 -10.44 -31.23 -9.45
N ILE A 15 -11.48 -32.01 -9.14
CA ILE A 15 -12.34 -31.76 -7.96
C ILE A 15 -11.54 -31.93 -6.66
N ILE A 16 -10.71 -32.97 -6.56
CA ILE A 16 -9.90 -33.21 -5.35
C ILE A 16 -8.85 -32.09 -5.18
N SER A 17 -8.15 -31.71 -6.24
CA SER A 17 -7.10 -30.67 -6.15
C SER A 17 -7.67 -29.30 -5.76
N THR A 18 -8.82 -28.92 -6.33
CA THR A 18 -9.51 -27.67 -5.96
C THR A 18 -10.06 -27.70 -4.53
N SER A 19 -10.59 -28.84 -4.09
CA SER A 19 -11.08 -29.01 -2.71
C SER A 19 -9.97 -28.91 -1.66
N ILE A 20 -8.77 -29.43 -1.96
CA ILE A 20 -7.59 -29.30 -1.09
C ILE A 20 -7.15 -27.84 -0.97
N ILE A 21 -7.13 -27.10 -2.08
CA ILE A 21 -6.75 -25.67 -2.09
C ILE A 21 -7.71 -24.85 -1.22
N VAL A 22 -9.02 -25.05 -1.39
CA VAL A 22 -10.05 -24.36 -0.60
C VAL A 22 -9.92 -24.71 0.88
N TRP A 23 -9.64 -25.97 1.22
CA TRP A 23 -9.42 -26.40 2.60
C TRP A 23 -8.17 -25.78 3.23
N VAL A 24 -7.07 -25.68 2.49
CA VAL A 24 -5.84 -25.00 2.96
C VAL A 24 -6.08 -23.51 3.20
N ILE A 25 -6.79 -22.84 2.29
CA ILE A 25 -7.16 -21.43 2.46
C ILE A 25 -8.04 -21.27 3.71
N ASN A 26 -9.03 -22.15 3.91
CA ASN A 26 -9.93 -22.08 5.05
C ASN A 26 -9.24 -22.39 6.40
N LYS A 27 -8.28 -23.32 6.42
CA LYS A 27 -7.49 -23.67 7.60
C LYS A 27 -6.52 -22.55 8.02
N ASN A 28 -6.04 -21.76 7.06
CA ASN A 28 -5.13 -20.64 7.32
C ASN A 28 -5.85 -19.31 7.63
N ARG A 29 -7.18 -19.30 7.82
CA ARG A 29 -7.97 -18.12 8.26
C ARG A 29 -7.76 -17.74 9.75
N GLY A 30 -6.61 -18.08 10.32
CA GLY A 30 -6.23 -17.78 11.71
C GLY A 30 -4.98 -16.90 11.86
N LEU A 31 -4.43 -16.37 10.77
CA LEU A 31 -3.38 -15.34 10.81
C LEU A 31 -4.00 -13.98 10.53
N ASP A 32 -4.80 -13.49 11.47
CA ASP A 32 -5.03 -12.06 11.63
C ASP A 32 -3.68 -11.43 12.00
N VAL A 33 -2.91 -11.01 11.01
CA VAL A 33 -1.79 -10.10 11.24
C VAL A 33 -2.39 -8.75 11.53
N ASN A 34 -2.66 -8.51 12.82
CA ASN A 34 -3.03 -7.22 13.36
C ASN A 34 -1.86 -6.23 13.15
N TYR A 35 -1.94 -5.42 12.10
CA TYR A 35 -0.96 -4.36 11.81
C TYR A 35 -1.22 -3.07 12.61
N ASN A 36 -2.19 -3.04 13.52
CA ASN A 36 -2.57 -1.80 14.22
C ASN A 36 -1.72 -1.49 15.47
N ASN A 37 -0.69 -2.27 15.78
CA ASN A 37 0.07 -2.14 17.03
C ASN A 37 1.51 -1.61 16.89
N LEU A 38 1.82 -0.79 15.87
CA LEU A 38 3.17 -0.20 15.75
C LEU A 38 3.25 1.31 15.62
N ILE A 39 2.19 2.08 15.91
CA ILE A 39 2.34 3.53 16.14
C ILE A 39 1.45 3.98 17.30
N GLU A 40 1.80 3.57 18.52
CA GLU A 40 1.40 4.32 19.72
C GLU A 40 2.49 5.35 20.00
N ILE A 41 2.50 6.44 19.21
CA ILE A 41 3.28 7.63 19.56
C ILE A 41 2.34 8.55 20.33
N ASN A 42 2.47 8.46 21.66
CA ASN A 42 2.18 9.49 22.67
C ASN A 42 1.39 10.72 22.15
N SER A 43 0.09 10.71 22.35
CA SER A 43 -0.72 11.93 22.40
C SER A 43 -1.59 11.89 23.65
N SER A 44 -0.92 11.84 24.80
CA SER A 44 -1.52 12.28 26.05
C SER A 44 -1.30 13.78 26.21
N ASN A 45 -2.40 14.49 26.47
CA ASN A 45 -2.53 15.93 26.74
C ASN A 45 -2.72 16.84 25.52
N ILE A 46 -3.99 17.08 25.15
CA ILE A 46 -4.49 18.46 25.14
C ILE A 46 -5.95 18.48 25.59
N SER A 47 -6.19 19.41 26.48
CA SER A 47 -7.34 19.56 27.34
C SER A 47 -8.61 19.98 26.59
N LYS A 48 -9.73 19.56 27.19
CA LYS A 48 -11.09 20.05 27.00
C LYS A 48 -11.19 21.58 26.85
N ASN A 49 -12.10 21.98 25.96
CA ASN A 49 -12.96 23.18 25.91
C ASN A 49 -12.96 23.69 24.46
N SER A 50 -14.08 23.82 23.75
CA SER A 50 -15.30 24.52 24.17
C SER A 50 -16.51 24.10 23.35
N ALA A 51 -17.64 24.03 24.04
CA ALA A 51 -18.98 23.85 23.52
C ALA A 51 -19.46 25.03 22.64
N SER A 52 -20.40 24.71 21.76
CA SER A 52 -21.52 25.51 21.20
C SER A 52 -21.68 25.22 19.70
N LYS A 53 -22.86 25.04 19.10
CA LYS A 53 -24.23 25.24 19.53
C LYS A 53 -25.17 24.40 18.64
N ALA A 54 -26.32 24.04 19.21
CA ALA A 54 -27.40 23.29 18.62
C ALA A 54 -28.01 23.89 17.33
N GLY A 55 -28.46 23.00 16.45
CA GLY A 55 -29.44 23.27 15.39
C GLY A 55 -30.30 22.01 15.21
N ASN A 56 -31.57 22.10 15.57
CA ASN A 56 -32.55 21.02 15.66
C ASN A 56 -33.50 21.07 14.43
N ALA A 57 -33.90 19.92 13.89
CA ALA A 57 -35.27 19.59 13.38
C ALA A 57 -35.29 18.51 12.29
N GLY A 58 -36.23 17.55 12.41
CA GLY A 58 -36.79 16.80 11.28
C GLY A 58 -36.71 15.28 11.41
N GLY A 59 -37.83 14.65 11.79
CA GLY A 59 -37.91 13.20 12.04
C GLY A 59 -38.04 12.32 10.79
N ALA A 60 -37.58 11.07 10.92
CA ALA A 60 -38.00 9.90 10.14
C ALA A 60 -37.70 8.61 10.94
N LYS A 61 -38.58 7.62 10.81
CA LYS A 61 -38.67 6.33 11.54
C LYS A 61 -37.39 5.46 11.47
N PRO A 62 -37.24 4.48 12.40
CA PRO A 62 -36.00 3.72 12.55
C PRO A 62 -35.95 2.56 11.55
N SER A 63 -34.97 2.59 10.66
CA SER A 63 -34.52 1.41 9.93
C SER A 63 -33.01 1.30 10.14
N ASP A 64 -32.64 0.45 11.08
CA ASP A 64 -31.33 -0.20 11.24
C ASP A 64 -30.12 0.67 10.90
N LYS A 65 -29.96 1.78 11.63
CA LYS A 65 -28.66 2.45 11.70
C LYS A 65 -27.73 1.57 12.53
N CYS A 66 -26.80 0.91 11.85
CA CYS A 66 -25.57 0.40 12.45
C CYS A 66 -25.04 1.48 13.40
N THR A 67 -25.17 1.23 14.70
CA THR A 67 -24.89 2.19 15.78
C THR A 67 -23.53 1.94 16.40
N THR A 68 -22.63 1.30 15.66
CA THR A 68 -21.21 1.31 15.96
C THR A 68 -20.70 2.62 15.41
N THR A 69 -20.24 3.54 16.28
CA THR A 69 -19.45 4.69 15.86
C THR A 69 -18.23 4.14 15.14
N CYS A 70 -18.29 4.04 13.82
CA CYS A 70 -17.18 3.63 12.98
C CYS A 70 -16.11 4.70 13.17
N ASP A 71 -15.07 4.36 13.93
CA ASP A 71 -13.82 5.12 13.94
C ASP A 71 -13.44 5.43 12.49
N ALA A 72 -13.02 6.67 12.25
CA ALA A 72 -12.86 7.29 10.94
C ALA A 72 -12.42 6.29 9.85
N LEU A 73 -13.30 6.02 8.88
CA LEU A 73 -12.97 5.20 7.71
C LEU A 73 -11.74 5.81 7.03
N ASP A 74 -10.70 5.00 6.81
CA ASP A 74 -9.55 5.42 6.02
C ASP A 74 -10.04 5.94 4.66
N PRO A 75 -9.47 7.04 4.13
CA PRO A 75 -9.90 7.64 2.87
C PRO A 75 -9.37 6.82 1.68
N VAL A 76 -9.77 5.55 1.58
CA VAL A 76 -9.29 4.57 0.58
C VAL A 76 -9.59 4.99 -0.86
N SER A 77 -10.58 5.87 -1.04
CA SER A 77 -10.95 6.44 -2.33
C SER A 77 -10.13 7.68 -2.73
N ASP A 78 -9.28 8.21 -1.86
CA ASP A 78 -8.37 9.31 -2.19
C ASP A 78 -7.05 8.76 -2.76
N PRO A 79 -6.64 9.14 -3.99
CA PRO A 79 -5.34 8.78 -4.54
C PRO A 79 -4.16 9.04 -3.58
N ARG A 80 -4.22 10.08 -2.75
CA ARG A 80 -3.18 10.40 -1.76
C ARG A 80 -2.99 9.30 -0.73
N TYR A 81 -4.08 8.66 -0.32
CA TYR A 81 -4.01 7.56 0.63
C TYR A 81 -3.17 6.42 0.06
N ASN A 82 -3.45 6.02 -1.19
CA ASN A 82 -2.66 4.98 -1.86
C ASN A 82 -1.20 5.38 -2.03
N MET A 83 -0.91 6.64 -2.37
CA MET A 83 0.47 7.14 -2.42
C MET A 83 1.19 7.09 -1.07
N GLN A 84 0.49 7.34 0.04
CA GLN A 84 1.06 7.17 1.38
C GLN A 84 1.35 5.70 1.70
N GLN A 85 0.48 4.78 1.29
CA GLN A 85 0.70 3.35 1.46
C GLN A 85 1.89 2.85 0.61
N ILE A 86 2.04 3.34 -0.62
CA ILE A 86 3.20 3.06 -1.49
C ILE A 86 4.51 3.43 -0.80
N ILE A 87 4.55 4.59 -0.14
CA ILE A 87 5.73 5.04 0.61
C ILE A 87 6.07 4.05 1.73
N LYS A 88 5.08 3.67 2.54
CA LYS A 88 5.26 2.70 3.63
C LYS A 88 5.75 1.36 3.10
N GLN A 89 5.13 0.83 2.04
CA GLN A 89 5.54 -0.43 1.41
C GLN A 89 6.92 -0.34 0.78
N SER A 90 7.30 0.83 0.23
CA SER A 90 8.64 1.05 -0.31
C SER A 90 9.72 1.02 0.77
N ILE A 91 9.44 1.48 2.00
CA ILE A 91 10.41 1.37 3.11
C ILE A 91 10.67 -0.10 3.46
N LEU A 92 9.61 -0.90 3.57
CA LEU A 92 9.72 -2.34 3.85
C LEU A 92 10.47 -3.06 2.73
N LEU A 93 10.16 -2.75 1.48
CA LEU A 93 10.84 -3.29 0.31
C LEU A 93 12.34 -2.96 0.32
N GLU A 94 12.72 -1.73 0.66
CA GLU A 94 14.13 -1.34 0.79
C GLU A 94 14.85 -2.17 1.86
N GLU A 95 14.21 -2.41 3.00
CA GLU A 95 14.78 -3.24 4.06
C GLU A 95 15.03 -4.68 3.56
N HIS A 96 14.07 -5.27 2.86
CA HIS A 96 14.22 -6.59 2.27
C HIS A 96 15.32 -6.66 1.20
N LEU A 97 15.54 -5.59 0.43
CA LEU A 97 16.61 -5.52 -0.58
C LEU A 97 17.99 -5.36 0.07
N THR A 98 18.11 -4.51 1.08
CA THR A 98 19.41 -4.15 1.70
C THR A 98 19.90 -5.15 2.73
N ASN A 99 18.99 -5.76 3.51
CA ASN A 99 19.36 -6.71 4.56
C ASN A 99 19.37 -8.15 4.03
N LYS A 100 20.58 -8.73 3.87
CA LYS A 100 20.77 -10.11 3.39
C LYS A 100 19.99 -11.16 4.21
N ASN A 101 19.86 -10.97 5.52
CA ASN A 101 19.15 -11.91 6.39
C ASN A 101 17.62 -11.87 6.18
N LYS A 102 17.09 -10.77 5.63
CA LYS A 102 15.67 -10.57 5.32
C LYS A 102 15.37 -10.66 3.82
N ARG A 103 16.39 -10.88 2.98
CA ARG A 103 16.29 -10.88 1.51
C ARG A 103 15.62 -12.15 1.00
N CYS A 104 14.30 -12.19 1.13
CA CYS A 104 13.45 -13.24 0.62
C CYS A 104 12.87 -12.85 -0.75
N ARG A 105 13.09 -13.70 -1.75
CA ARG A 105 12.63 -13.48 -3.12
C ARG A 105 11.11 -13.28 -3.21
N ASP A 106 10.37 -14.09 -2.47
CA ASP A 106 8.91 -14.09 -2.47
C ASP A 106 8.36 -12.86 -1.75
N CYS A 107 8.96 -12.47 -0.62
CA CYS A 107 8.60 -11.25 0.10
C CYS A 107 8.82 -10.01 -0.78
N ILE A 108 9.99 -9.90 -1.42
CA ILE A 108 10.31 -8.76 -2.30
C ILE A 108 9.33 -8.71 -3.48
N THR A 109 9.03 -9.86 -4.09
CA THR A 109 8.04 -9.96 -5.19
C THR A 109 6.67 -9.51 -4.71
N LYS A 110 6.22 -9.93 -3.53
CA LYS A 110 4.96 -9.51 -2.91
C LYS A 110 4.92 -8.00 -2.69
N HIS A 111 5.98 -7.40 -2.15
CA HIS A 111 6.04 -5.95 -1.94
C HIS A 111 5.97 -5.17 -3.25
N PHE A 112 6.69 -5.60 -4.29
CA PHE A 112 6.59 -4.97 -5.61
C PHE A 112 5.16 -5.03 -6.16
N LEU A 113 4.52 -6.20 -6.14
CA LEU A 113 3.16 -6.35 -6.63
C LEU A 113 2.16 -5.49 -5.85
N HIS A 114 2.32 -5.41 -4.53
CA HIS A 114 1.49 -4.56 -3.69
C HIS A 114 1.67 -3.08 -4.03
N ILE A 115 2.91 -2.61 -4.17
CA ILE A 115 3.20 -1.23 -4.56
C ILE A 115 2.63 -0.90 -5.94
N ILE A 116 2.81 -1.79 -6.93
CA ILE A 116 2.30 -1.59 -8.29
C ILE A 116 0.78 -1.51 -8.26
N GLY A 117 0.09 -2.42 -7.56
CA GLY A 117 -1.36 -2.39 -7.44
C GLY A 117 -1.87 -1.08 -6.85
N LEU A 118 -1.25 -0.59 -5.78
CA LEU A 118 -1.59 0.71 -5.19
C LEU A 118 -1.33 1.88 -6.15
N ALA A 119 -0.27 1.82 -6.96
CA ALA A 119 0.07 2.88 -7.91
C ALA A 119 -0.94 2.94 -9.06
N GLU A 120 -1.29 1.79 -9.62
CA GLU A 120 -2.31 1.67 -10.69
C GLU A 120 -3.69 2.07 -10.17
N GLU A 121 -4.03 1.70 -8.93
CA GLU A 121 -5.26 2.14 -8.29
C GLU A 121 -5.28 3.66 -8.04
N ALA A 122 -4.16 4.25 -7.59
CA ALA A 122 -4.05 5.70 -7.41
C ALA A 122 -4.21 6.46 -8.74
N GLU A 123 -3.64 5.94 -9.84
CA GLU A 123 -3.84 6.49 -11.19
C GLU A 123 -5.30 6.39 -11.62
N MET A 124 -5.93 5.23 -11.41
CA MET A 124 -7.34 5.01 -11.73
C MET A 124 -8.27 5.93 -10.93
N LEU A 125 -8.05 6.09 -9.63
CA LEU A 125 -8.83 6.98 -8.77
C LEU A 125 -8.64 8.46 -9.12
N ALA A 126 -7.44 8.85 -9.59
CA ALA A 126 -7.17 10.23 -9.99
C ALA A 126 -7.93 10.64 -11.26
N THR A 127 -8.35 9.69 -12.11
CA THR A 127 -9.12 9.91 -13.35
C THR A 127 -8.63 11.13 -14.16
N ASN A 128 -9.48 12.15 -14.32
CA ASN A 128 -9.19 13.37 -15.07
C ASN A 128 -8.40 14.42 -14.25
N GLN A 129 -8.22 14.20 -12.95
CA GLN A 129 -7.51 15.09 -12.02
C GLN A 129 -6.08 14.62 -11.75
N ILE A 130 -5.48 13.84 -12.66
CA ILE A 130 -4.10 13.34 -12.53
C ILE A 130 -3.08 14.47 -12.27
N GLU A 131 -3.31 15.65 -12.83
CA GLU A 131 -2.44 16.82 -12.66
C GLU A 131 -2.36 17.32 -11.21
N LYS A 132 -3.39 17.06 -10.39
CA LYS A 132 -3.43 17.41 -8.96
C LYS A 132 -2.51 16.52 -8.12
N TYR A 133 -2.08 15.39 -8.66
CA TYR A 133 -1.31 14.37 -7.95
C TYR A 133 0.01 14.08 -8.70
N PRO A 134 1.06 14.88 -8.43
CA PRO A 134 2.32 14.73 -9.15
C PRO A 134 2.99 13.37 -8.87
N LEU A 135 3.73 12.85 -9.85
CA LEU A 135 4.45 11.57 -9.76
C LEU A 135 3.60 10.30 -9.66
N ILE A 136 2.27 10.33 -9.72
CA ILE A 136 1.46 9.08 -9.78
C ILE A 136 1.85 8.25 -11.01
N LYS A 137 1.75 8.84 -12.21
CA LYS A 137 2.06 8.16 -13.47
C LYS A 137 3.52 7.67 -13.53
N GLU A 138 4.44 8.50 -13.04
CA GLU A 138 5.86 8.13 -12.94
C GLU A 138 6.07 6.95 -11.98
N SER A 139 5.33 6.91 -10.87
CA SER A 139 5.38 5.78 -9.93
C SER A 139 4.98 4.48 -10.59
N VAL A 140 3.87 4.47 -11.35
CA VAL A 140 3.41 3.28 -12.06
C VAL A 140 4.49 2.75 -13.00
N VAL A 141 5.11 3.63 -13.79
CA VAL A 141 6.17 3.27 -14.73
C VAL A 141 7.40 2.73 -13.99
N LEU A 142 7.91 3.49 -13.02
CA LEU A 142 9.13 3.16 -12.29
C LEU A 142 9.01 1.81 -11.58
N TYR A 143 7.96 1.59 -10.79
CA TYR A 143 7.83 0.35 -10.02
C TYR A 143 7.67 -0.87 -10.94
N ASN A 144 6.98 -0.73 -12.07
CA ASN A 144 6.91 -1.76 -13.10
C ASN A 144 8.29 -2.06 -13.72
N GLU A 145 9.09 -1.03 -14.03
CA GLU A 145 10.44 -1.21 -14.56
C GLU A 145 11.37 -1.93 -13.56
N LEU A 146 11.37 -1.50 -12.30
CA LEU A 146 12.14 -2.14 -11.23
C LEU A 146 11.70 -3.59 -11.02
N PHE A 147 10.39 -3.86 -11.09
CA PHE A 147 9.89 -5.23 -10.99
C PHE A 147 10.30 -6.11 -12.18
N LYS A 148 10.29 -5.56 -13.41
CA LYS A 148 10.80 -6.27 -14.60
C LYS A 148 12.28 -6.63 -14.45
N ILE A 149 13.11 -5.69 -13.97
CA ILE A 149 14.52 -5.94 -13.67
C ILE A 149 14.63 -7.04 -12.63
N TRP A 150 13.87 -6.93 -11.54
CA TRP A 150 13.85 -7.93 -10.47
C TRP A 150 13.52 -9.34 -11.00
N ILE A 151 12.50 -9.50 -11.84
CA ILE A 151 12.07 -10.79 -12.41
C ILE A 151 13.10 -11.35 -13.41
N LYS A 152 13.64 -10.52 -14.30
CA LYS A 152 14.63 -10.95 -15.30
C LYS A 152 15.89 -11.56 -14.67
N ASN A 153 16.30 -11.04 -13.51
CA ASN A 153 17.49 -11.52 -12.80
C ASN A 153 17.24 -12.78 -11.94
N LYS A 154 16.05 -13.41 -12.00
CA LYS A 154 15.71 -14.62 -11.20
C LYS A 154 16.62 -15.82 -11.48
N ASN A 155 17.04 -16.02 -12.72
CA ASN A 155 17.78 -17.22 -13.15
C ASN A 155 19.28 -16.97 -13.35
N LEU A 156 19.77 -15.78 -12.99
CA LEU A 156 21.19 -15.47 -13.08
C LEU A 156 21.85 -15.99 -11.81
N ASN A 157 22.51 -17.15 -11.91
CA ASN A 157 23.40 -17.72 -10.88
C ASN A 157 24.68 -16.89 -10.67
N ASN A 158 24.65 -15.60 -11.00
CA ASN A 158 25.77 -14.71 -10.79
C ASN A 158 25.59 -14.04 -9.43
N ASN A 159 26.63 -14.10 -8.60
CA ASN A 159 26.76 -13.38 -7.33
C ASN A 159 26.79 -11.84 -7.50
N ASN A 160 26.26 -11.32 -8.61
CA ASN A 160 26.27 -9.91 -8.90
C ASN A 160 25.04 -9.24 -8.26
N ASP A 161 25.28 -8.61 -7.10
CA ASP A 161 24.29 -7.82 -6.36
C ASP A 161 24.04 -6.42 -6.98
N ASP A 162 24.67 -6.07 -8.12
CA ASP A 162 24.55 -4.75 -8.77
C ASP A 162 23.09 -4.37 -9.09
N TYR A 163 22.28 -5.33 -9.55
CA TYR A 163 20.87 -5.06 -9.86
C TYR A 163 20.05 -4.78 -8.60
N ILE A 164 20.44 -5.38 -7.46
CA ILE A 164 19.79 -5.14 -6.16
C ILE A 164 20.14 -3.72 -5.70
N LEU A 165 21.40 -3.32 -5.84
CA LEU A 165 21.84 -1.97 -5.52
C LEU A 165 21.13 -0.94 -6.40
N TYR A 166 21.05 -1.20 -7.71
CA TYR A 166 20.31 -0.36 -8.66
C TYR A 166 18.83 -0.20 -8.27
N CYS A 167 18.13 -1.32 -8.01
CA CYS A 167 16.74 -1.28 -7.58
C CYS A 167 16.56 -0.50 -6.27
N THR A 168 17.46 -0.71 -5.31
CA THR A 168 17.44 -0.05 -4.01
C THR A 168 17.59 1.47 -4.15
N ASP A 169 18.56 1.93 -4.93
CA ASP A 169 18.83 3.36 -5.10
C ASP A 169 17.68 4.07 -5.81
N LYS A 170 17.19 3.49 -6.92
CA LYS A 170 16.02 4.04 -7.64
C LYS A 170 14.78 4.10 -6.77
N LEU A 171 14.48 3.03 -6.03
CA LEU A 171 13.36 2.98 -5.11
C LEU A 171 13.50 4.05 -4.01
N ARG A 172 14.68 4.19 -3.42
CA ARG A 172 14.96 5.18 -2.37
C ARG A 172 14.77 6.60 -2.86
N ASN A 173 15.32 6.93 -4.03
CA ASN A 173 15.24 8.26 -4.62
C ASN A 173 13.79 8.64 -4.94
N HIS A 174 13.03 7.73 -5.54
CA HIS A 174 11.61 7.95 -5.82
C HIS A 174 10.79 8.11 -4.53
N ARG A 175 10.97 7.22 -3.55
CA ARG A 175 10.26 7.30 -2.26
C ARG A 175 10.48 8.65 -1.57
N LYS A 176 11.71 9.19 -1.59
CA LYS A 176 11.99 10.51 -1.00
C LYS A 176 11.17 11.62 -1.64
N GLN A 177 11.02 11.61 -2.96
CA GLN A 177 10.18 12.57 -3.67
C GLN A 177 8.70 12.41 -3.27
N LEU A 178 8.21 11.17 -3.23
CA LEU A 178 6.84 10.89 -2.81
C LEU A 178 6.56 11.36 -1.36
N ILE A 179 7.51 11.15 -0.44
CA ILE A 179 7.39 11.63 0.95
C ILE A 179 7.17 13.15 0.99
N VAL A 180 7.95 13.92 0.22
CA VAL A 180 7.80 15.38 0.17
C VAL A 180 6.40 15.77 -0.30
N LEU A 181 5.88 15.12 -1.33
CA LEU A 181 4.59 15.47 -1.94
C LEU A 181 3.36 15.01 -1.15
N TYR A 182 3.42 13.80 -0.58
CA TYR A 182 2.25 13.09 -0.06
C TYR A 182 2.23 12.91 1.47
N PHE A 183 3.36 13.11 2.15
CA PHE A 183 3.45 13.10 3.61
C PHE A 183 3.63 14.50 4.22
N PHE A 184 4.38 15.38 3.56
CA PHE A 184 4.74 16.68 4.14
C PHE A 184 3.85 17.86 3.72
N ASN A 185 2.83 17.65 2.88
CA ASN A 185 1.93 18.73 2.49
C ASN A 185 0.83 19.00 3.54
N GLU A 186 0.79 20.27 3.96
CA GLU A 186 -0.18 21.02 4.79
C GLU A 186 -0.12 21.01 6.33
N LYS A 187 0.38 19.98 7.04
CA LYS A 187 0.44 20.04 8.52
C LYS A 187 1.80 20.44 9.11
N TYR A 188 2.88 20.29 8.36
CA TYR A 188 4.25 20.50 8.85
C TYR A 188 5.09 21.35 7.90
N MET A 189 4.53 22.48 7.44
CA MET A 189 5.39 23.50 6.86
C MET A 189 6.43 23.90 7.91
N ILE A 190 7.66 23.42 7.75
CA ILE A 190 8.83 24.09 8.31
C ILE A 190 8.73 25.49 7.71
N LYS A 191 8.36 26.47 8.53
CA LYS A 191 8.40 27.87 8.16
C LYS A 191 9.82 28.11 7.65
N THR A 192 9.98 28.26 6.35
CA THR A 192 11.15 28.94 5.83
C THR A 192 10.90 30.39 6.20
N ASP A 193 11.56 30.83 7.28
CA ASP A 193 11.62 32.23 7.63
C ASP A 193 12.12 32.96 6.39
N LYS A 194 11.19 33.64 5.70
CA LYS A 194 11.54 34.73 4.81
C LYS A 194 12.20 35.76 5.69
N SER A 195 13.53 35.85 5.63
CA SER A 195 14.23 37.07 6.01
C SER A 195 13.72 38.18 5.10
N GLU A 196 12.83 39.00 5.64
CA GLU A 196 12.48 40.30 5.09
C GLU A 196 13.76 41.14 5.01
N SER A 197 14.36 41.24 3.82
CA SER A 197 15.28 42.33 3.54
C SER A 197 14.42 43.57 3.29
N HIS A 198 14.32 44.38 4.35
CA HIS A 198 13.77 45.72 4.33
C HIS A 198 14.29 46.53 3.13
N GLN A 199 13.35 47.19 2.44
CA GLN A 199 13.62 48.37 1.64
C GLN A 199 14.25 49.46 2.54
N GLY A 200 15.35 50.03 2.07
CA GLY A 200 16.00 51.24 2.56
C GLY A 200 16.87 51.79 1.45
#